data_AF-A0A4P7WZK0-F1
#
_entry.id   AF-A0A4P7WZK0-F1
#
_cell.length_a   1.000
_cell.length_b   1.000
_cell.length_c   1.000
_cell.angle_alpha   90.00
_cell.angle_beta   90.00
_cell.angle_gamma   90.00
#
_symmetry.space_group_name_H-M   'P 1'
#
loop_
_entity.id
_entity.type
_entity.pdbx_description
1 polymer ?
#
loop_
_entity_poly.entity_id
_entity_poly.type
_entity_poly.pdbx_seq_one_letter_code
_entity_poly.pdbx_strand_id
1 'polypeptide(L)'
;MAWKKLLTGSVFLLSISCVSFYQHPEGGFRPKKPKFSVTKNDFSFNTKIDTLAIYVNIDTLKYGQNESVYFYKFFNNGNCFLKSFDPKTKLTKTVLKPGFIGRYQSNNNGIEIEIYNVNVRTQSGNYEMQKGTIKGDSLILENQFITGKHDVFVKQTLDFVPLSSNW
;
A
#
# COMPACT_ATOMS: atom_id res chain seq x y z
N MET A 1 50.94 18.73 11.92
CA MET A 1 49.87 19.48 11.22
C MET A 1 49.02 18.62 10.23
N ALA A 2 48.98 17.28 10.37
CA ALA A 2 48.23 16.41 9.45
C ALA A 2 46.83 15.99 9.96
N TRP A 3 46.59 16.01 11.28
CA TRP A 3 45.33 15.53 11.86
C TRP A 3 44.13 16.47 11.63
N LYS A 4 44.37 17.77 11.41
CA LYS A 4 43.30 18.73 11.08
C LYS A 4 42.66 18.48 9.70
N LYS A 5 43.37 17.78 8.79
CA LYS A 5 42.87 17.42 7.44
C LYS A 5 42.05 16.11 7.43
N LEU A 6 42.22 15.24 8.42
CA LEU A 6 41.44 14.00 8.55
C LEU A 6 40.04 14.25 9.14
N LEU A 7 39.94 15.23 10.05
CA LEU A 7 38.66 15.62 10.67
C LEU A 7 37.69 16.31 9.69
N THR A 8 38.21 16.97 8.66
CA THR A 8 37.38 17.62 7.62
C THR A 8 36.82 16.62 6.60
N GLY A 9 37.47 15.47 6.41
CA GLY A 9 36.97 14.40 5.54
C GLY A 9 35.87 13.54 6.18
N SER A 10 35.90 13.34 7.50
CA SER A 10 34.92 12.47 8.19
C SER A 10 33.53 13.11 8.32
N VAL A 11 33.45 14.45 8.37
CA VAL A 11 32.17 15.18 8.47
C VAL A 11 31.35 15.09 7.16
N PHE A 12 32.00 14.89 6.01
CA PHE A 12 31.32 14.80 4.71
C PHE A 12 30.68 13.42 4.45
N LEU A 13 31.07 12.38 5.21
CA LEU A 13 30.53 11.01 5.07
C LEU A 13 29.31 10.73 5.96
N LEU A 14 28.98 11.61 6.90
CA LEU A 14 27.89 11.43 7.87
C LEU A 14 26.55 12.04 7.43
N SER A 15 26.49 12.71 6.28
CA SER A 15 25.31 13.40 5.77
C SER A 15 24.57 12.65 4.66
N ILE A 16 24.88 11.36 4.44
CA ILE A 16 24.04 10.50 3.59
C ILE A 16 22.71 10.30 4.32
N SER A 17 21.75 11.19 4.04
CA SER A 17 20.36 11.05 4.49
C SER A 17 19.88 9.64 4.16
N CYS A 18 19.61 8.85 5.20
CA CYS A 18 19.13 7.48 5.10
C CYS A 18 17.65 7.46 4.71
N VAL A 19 17.32 7.97 3.52
CA VAL A 19 15.97 7.84 2.95
C VAL A 19 15.67 6.35 2.80
N SER A 20 14.64 5.86 3.48
CA SER A 20 14.30 4.44 3.50
C SER A 20 13.57 3.96 2.23
N PHE A 21 13.13 4.91 1.39
CA PHE A 21 12.32 4.66 0.20
C PHE A 21 12.82 5.40 -1.05
N TYR A 22 12.21 5.08 -2.19
CA TYR A 22 12.31 5.85 -3.43
C TYR A 22 10.92 5.94 -4.07
N GLN A 23 10.72 6.92 -4.95
CA GLN A 23 9.50 7.05 -5.74
C GLN A 23 9.67 6.30 -7.07
N HIS A 24 8.75 5.39 -7.40
CA HIS A 24 8.82 4.64 -8.64
C HIS A 24 8.22 5.45 -9.81
N PRO A 25 8.77 5.38 -11.04
CA PRO A 25 8.26 6.15 -12.19
C PRO A 25 6.80 5.90 -12.53
N GLU A 26 6.32 4.68 -12.29
CA GLU A 26 4.93 4.29 -12.52
C GLU A 26 3.97 4.69 -11.38
N GLY A 27 4.50 5.31 -10.32
CA GLY A 27 3.75 5.72 -9.14
C GLY A 27 4.12 4.94 -7.88
N GLY A 28 3.74 5.52 -6.75
CA GLY A 28 3.94 4.94 -5.42
C GLY A 28 5.36 5.06 -4.87
N PHE A 29 5.46 4.87 -3.55
CA PHE A 29 6.73 4.83 -2.85
C PHE A 29 7.11 3.39 -2.55
N ARG A 30 8.40 3.06 -2.71
CA ARG A 30 8.92 1.71 -2.50
C ARG A 30 10.06 1.71 -1.49
N PRO A 31 10.15 0.70 -0.62
CA PRO A 31 11.30 0.57 0.28
C PRO A 31 12.55 0.26 -0.56
N LYS A 32 13.68 0.91 -0.26
CA LYS A 32 14.96 0.59 -0.90
C LYS A 32 15.42 -0.84 -0.59
N LYS A 33 15.05 -1.34 0.59
CA LYS A 33 15.29 -2.70 1.06
C LYS A 33 13.95 -3.28 1.53
N PRO A 34 13.19 -3.97 0.66
CA PRO A 34 11.91 -4.56 1.04
C PRO A 34 12.08 -5.58 2.17
N LYS A 35 11.24 -5.47 3.20
CA LYS A 35 11.23 -6.33 4.40
C LYS A 35 9.80 -6.73 4.77
N PHE A 36 8.97 -7.00 3.77
CA PHE A 36 7.61 -7.47 3.97
C PHE A 36 7.64 -8.80 4.75
N SER A 37 6.95 -8.82 5.88
CA SER A 37 6.72 -10.01 6.70
C SER A 37 5.64 -10.93 6.12
N VAL A 38 4.70 -10.39 5.34
CA VAL A 38 3.75 -11.20 4.59
C VAL A 38 4.50 -11.90 3.47
N THR A 39 4.59 -13.22 3.60
CA THR A 39 5.18 -14.10 2.60
C THR A 39 4.34 -14.04 1.33
N LYS A 40 4.98 -14.01 0.16
CA LYS A 40 4.27 -14.28 -1.09
C LYS A 40 3.86 -15.75 -1.01
N ASN A 41 2.57 -16.03 -0.85
CA ASN A 41 2.10 -17.40 -1.00
C ASN A 41 2.32 -17.85 -2.46
N ASP A 42 2.64 -19.12 -2.64
CA ASP A 42 2.50 -19.76 -3.94
C ASP A 42 0.99 -19.79 -4.26
N PHE A 43 0.58 -19.09 -5.32
CA PHE A 43 -0.82 -18.85 -5.69
C PHE A 43 -1.52 -20.09 -6.28
N SER A 44 -1.36 -21.24 -5.65
CA SER A 44 -2.17 -22.42 -5.94
C SER A 44 -3.38 -22.44 -5.01
N PHE A 45 -4.47 -21.90 -5.54
CA PHE A 45 -5.87 -22.24 -5.21
C PHE A 45 -6.40 -21.85 -3.82
N ASN A 46 -7.33 -20.88 -3.85
CA ASN A 46 -8.47 -20.68 -2.93
C ASN A 46 -8.55 -19.28 -2.28
N THR A 47 -8.23 -18.23 -3.04
CA THR A 47 -8.58 -16.86 -2.65
C THR A 47 -9.94 -16.46 -3.22
N LYS A 48 -10.81 -15.91 -2.36
CA LYS A 48 -12.06 -15.26 -2.77
C LYS A 48 -11.84 -13.81 -3.27
N ILE A 49 -10.60 -13.34 -3.30
CA ILE A 49 -10.27 -12.01 -3.82
C ILE A 49 -10.33 -12.02 -5.34
N ASP A 50 -11.14 -11.09 -5.88
CA ASP A 50 -11.18 -10.80 -7.30
C ASP A 50 -10.02 -9.86 -7.67
N THR A 51 -9.04 -10.41 -8.38
CA THR A 51 -7.85 -9.68 -8.81
C THR A 51 -8.08 -8.86 -10.09
N LEU A 52 -9.28 -8.85 -10.65
CA LEU A 52 -9.69 -7.96 -11.76
C LEU A 52 -10.43 -6.72 -11.24
N ALA A 53 -10.98 -6.77 -10.03
CA ALA A 53 -11.66 -5.66 -9.37
C ALA A 53 -10.73 -4.78 -8.52
N ILE A 54 -11.29 -3.69 -8.01
CA ILE A 54 -10.79 -2.95 -6.84
C ILE A 54 -11.79 -3.11 -5.69
N TYR A 55 -11.34 -2.87 -4.46
CA TYR A 55 -12.19 -2.86 -3.28
C TYR A 55 -12.17 -1.46 -2.69
N VAL A 56 -13.30 -0.75 -2.77
CA VAL A 56 -13.44 0.67 -2.43
C VAL A 56 -14.08 0.81 -1.06
N ASN A 57 -13.46 1.60 -0.19
CA ASN A 57 -13.98 1.86 1.15
C ASN A 57 -15.32 2.59 1.05
N ILE A 58 -16.31 2.17 1.85
CA ILE A 58 -17.63 2.81 1.87
C ILE A 58 -17.62 4.11 2.68
N ASP A 59 -16.67 4.27 3.59
CA ASP A 59 -16.50 5.47 4.39
C ASP A 59 -15.58 6.46 3.65
N THR A 60 -16.05 7.71 3.54
CA THR A 60 -15.20 8.82 3.14
C THR A 60 -14.42 9.33 4.34
N LEU A 61 -13.09 9.36 4.25
CA LEU A 61 -12.26 10.05 5.24
C LEU A 61 -12.17 11.54 4.89
N LYS A 62 -12.37 12.40 5.88
CA LYS A 62 -12.19 13.86 5.75
C LYS A 62 -10.83 14.27 6.27
N TYR A 63 -10.01 14.86 5.40
CA TYR A 63 -8.75 15.49 5.77
C TYR A 63 -8.83 16.99 5.48
N GLY A 64 -9.14 17.79 6.51
CA GLY A 64 -9.48 19.20 6.34
C GLY A 64 -10.82 19.36 5.62
N GLN A 65 -10.86 20.17 4.55
CA GLN A 65 -12.06 20.33 3.69
C GLN A 65 -12.19 19.26 2.61
N ASN A 66 -11.18 18.41 2.42
CA ASN A 66 -11.13 17.44 1.33
C ASN A 66 -11.59 16.07 1.80
N GLU A 67 -12.53 15.49 1.07
CA GLU A 67 -12.94 14.11 1.22
C GLU A 67 -12.03 13.19 0.38
N SER A 68 -11.73 12.02 0.91
CA SER A 68 -10.93 11.01 0.22
C SER A 68 -11.52 9.64 0.45
N VAL A 69 -11.65 8.88 -0.62
CA VAL A 69 -12.06 7.48 -0.61
C VAL A 69 -10.84 6.63 -0.87
N TYR A 70 -10.66 5.58 -0.07
CA TYR A 70 -9.54 4.66 -0.20
C TYR A 70 -9.98 3.42 -0.96
N PHE A 71 -9.06 2.82 -1.70
CA PHE A 71 -9.29 1.52 -2.31
C PHE A 71 -8.05 0.65 -2.30
N TYR A 72 -8.29 -0.66 -2.29
CA TYR A 72 -7.30 -1.69 -2.53
C TYR A 72 -7.37 -2.21 -3.95
N LYS A 73 -6.22 -2.44 -4.56
CA LYS A 73 -6.06 -3.27 -5.76
C LYS A 73 -5.20 -4.49 -5.42
N PHE A 74 -5.73 -5.68 -5.65
CA PHE A 74 -5.04 -6.95 -5.46
C PHE A 74 -4.63 -7.58 -6.78
N PHE A 75 -3.59 -8.42 -6.73
CA PHE A 75 -3.02 -9.09 -7.89
C PHE A 75 -2.73 -10.56 -7.60
N ASN A 76 -2.83 -11.39 -8.62
CA ASN A 76 -2.65 -12.84 -8.54
C ASN A 76 -1.24 -13.31 -8.13
N ASN A 77 -0.30 -12.40 -7.87
CA ASN A 77 1.05 -12.68 -7.40
C ASN A 77 1.29 -12.25 -5.93
N GLY A 78 0.22 -11.89 -5.21
CA GLY A 78 0.25 -11.60 -3.77
C GLY A 78 0.72 -10.22 -3.42
N ASN A 79 0.88 -9.36 -4.42
CA ASN A 79 1.09 -7.96 -4.20
C ASN A 79 -0.24 -7.22 -4.24
N CYS A 80 -0.24 -6.04 -3.63
CA CYS A 80 -1.38 -5.14 -3.65
C CYS A 80 -0.89 -3.69 -3.58
N PHE A 81 -1.81 -2.75 -3.77
CA PHE A 81 -1.59 -1.37 -3.34
C PHE A 81 -2.83 -0.75 -2.74
N LEU A 82 -2.61 0.21 -1.85
CA LEU A 82 -3.61 1.09 -1.26
C LEU A 82 -3.45 2.48 -1.86
N LYS A 83 -4.57 3.12 -2.20
CA LYS A 83 -4.56 4.50 -2.68
C LYS A 83 -5.85 5.22 -2.33
N SER A 84 -5.75 6.53 -2.12
CA SER A 84 -6.91 7.42 -2.02
C SER A 84 -7.18 8.14 -3.34
N PHE A 85 -8.44 8.51 -3.56
CA PHE A 85 -8.88 9.38 -4.63
C PHE A 85 -10.00 10.30 -4.12
N ASP A 86 -10.20 11.42 -4.81
CA ASP A 86 -11.37 12.28 -4.58
C ASP A 86 -12.63 11.51 -5.00
N PRO A 87 -13.65 11.35 -4.14
CA PRO A 87 -14.89 10.63 -4.45
C PRO A 87 -15.60 11.12 -5.72
N LYS A 88 -15.38 12.38 -6.13
CA LYS A 88 -15.96 12.96 -7.35
C LYS A 88 -15.19 12.58 -8.61
N THR A 89 -13.98 12.04 -8.47
CA THR A 89 -13.14 11.64 -9.61
C THR A 89 -13.62 10.31 -10.17
N LYS A 90 -13.91 10.28 -11.49
CA LYS A 90 -14.16 9.03 -12.20
C LYS A 90 -12.88 8.18 -12.23
N LEU A 91 -12.95 6.96 -11.71
CA LEU A 91 -11.84 6.00 -11.77
C LEU A 91 -11.52 5.64 -13.22
N THR A 92 -10.30 5.95 -13.64
CA THR A 92 -9.76 5.61 -14.96
C THR A 92 -8.44 4.86 -14.80
N LYS A 93 -7.93 4.24 -15.87
CA LYS A 93 -6.62 3.57 -15.86
C LYS A 93 -5.49 4.47 -15.35
N THR A 94 -5.52 5.76 -15.67
CA THR A 94 -4.52 6.74 -15.23
C THR A 94 -4.58 7.00 -13.72
N VAL A 95 -5.77 6.91 -13.12
CA VAL A 95 -5.98 7.07 -11.67
C VAL A 95 -5.50 5.82 -10.91
N LEU A 96 -5.56 4.64 -11.52
CA LEU A 96 -5.06 3.38 -10.94
C LEU A 96 -3.53 3.18 -11.04
N LYS A 97 -2.78 4.22 -10.74
CA LYS A 97 -1.35 4.09 -10.42
C LYS A 97 -1.18 3.73 -8.95
N PRO A 98 -0.19 2.90 -8.57
CA PRO A 98 0.06 2.54 -7.18
C PRO A 98 0.23 3.77 -6.27
N GLY A 99 -0.32 3.68 -5.06
CA GLY A 99 -0.05 4.59 -3.95
C GLY A 99 0.96 3.96 -3.00
N PHE A 100 0.48 3.45 -1.87
CA PHE A 100 1.27 2.64 -0.96
C PHE A 100 1.25 1.19 -1.43
N ILE A 101 2.43 0.63 -1.71
CA ILE A 101 2.55 -0.76 -2.18
C ILE A 101 2.53 -1.72 -0.99
N GLY A 102 2.13 -2.95 -1.24
CA GLY A 102 2.11 -3.96 -0.20
C GLY A 102 2.03 -5.38 -0.70
N ARG A 103 1.90 -6.29 0.25
CA ARG A 103 1.67 -7.71 0.01
C ARG A 103 0.41 -8.14 0.74
N TYR A 104 -0.22 -9.18 0.21
CA TYR A 104 -1.35 -9.80 0.86
C TYR A 104 -1.25 -11.32 0.74
N GLN A 105 -1.85 -11.97 1.72
CA GLN A 105 -2.15 -13.38 1.68
C GLN A 105 -3.60 -13.58 2.13
N SER A 106 -4.24 -14.60 1.59
CA SER A 106 -5.60 -14.96 1.97
C SER A 106 -5.74 -16.46 2.05
N ASN A 107 -6.49 -16.92 3.04
CA ASN A 107 -6.83 -18.33 3.22
C ASN A 107 -8.32 -18.43 3.57
N ASN A 108 -9.09 -19.16 2.75
CA ASN A 108 -10.54 -19.26 2.86
C ASN A 108 -11.22 -17.88 2.83
N ASN A 109 -11.70 -17.41 3.98
CA ASN A 109 -12.30 -16.09 4.15
C ASN A 109 -11.35 -15.11 4.85
N GLY A 110 -10.22 -15.54 5.38
CA GLY A 110 -9.25 -14.67 6.06
C GLY A 110 -8.34 -13.96 5.06
N ILE A 111 -7.95 -12.74 5.40
CA ILE A 111 -6.96 -11.97 4.65
C ILE A 111 -6.05 -11.20 5.58
N GLU A 112 -4.77 -11.20 5.26
CA GLU A 112 -3.74 -10.38 5.88
C GLU A 112 -3.09 -9.53 4.80
N ILE A 113 -2.91 -8.25 5.09
CA ILE A 113 -2.37 -7.25 4.17
C ILE A 113 -1.28 -6.50 4.91
N GLU A 114 -0.12 -6.34 4.27
CA GLU A 114 0.97 -5.52 4.78
C GLU A 114 1.30 -4.43 3.77
N ILE A 115 1.07 -3.17 4.16
CA ILE A 115 1.31 -1.99 3.34
C ILE A 115 2.58 -1.28 3.80
N TYR A 116 3.40 -0.83 2.85
CA TYR A 116 4.52 0.06 3.13
C TYR A 116 4.08 1.52 3.04
N ASN A 117 3.87 2.13 4.20
CA ASN A 117 3.52 3.53 4.35
C ASN A 117 4.76 4.41 4.36
N VAL A 118 4.61 5.62 3.83
CA VAL A 118 5.71 6.58 3.69
C VAL A 118 5.30 7.93 4.24
N ASN A 119 6.13 8.46 5.13
CA ASN A 119 6.07 9.84 5.56
C ASN A 119 7.15 10.63 4.82
N VAL A 120 6.72 11.38 3.81
CA VAL A 120 7.60 12.19 2.96
C VAL A 120 8.29 13.29 3.77
N ARG A 121 7.65 13.83 4.81
CA ARG A 121 8.23 14.91 5.64
C ARG A 121 9.42 14.41 6.45
N THR A 122 9.32 13.21 7.00
CA THR A 122 10.40 12.59 7.80
C THR A 122 11.31 11.69 6.98
N GLN A 123 11.09 11.59 5.67
CA GLN A 123 11.81 10.69 4.75
C GLN A 123 11.90 9.24 5.26
N SER A 124 10.89 8.81 6.01
CA SER A 124 10.79 7.49 6.61
C SER A 124 9.63 6.70 6.03
N GLY A 125 9.69 5.38 6.21
CA GLY A 125 8.58 4.51 5.90
C GLY A 125 8.50 3.34 6.87
N ASN A 126 7.31 2.82 7.02
CA ASN A 126 6.96 1.78 7.97
C ASN A 126 6.04 0.76 7.31
N TYR A 127 6.10 -0.47 7.80
CA TYR A 127 5.18 -1.52 7.38
C TYR A 127 4.01 -1.54 8.35
N GLU A 128 2.82 -1.67 7.79
CA GLU A 128 1.58 -1.65 8.54
C GLU A 128 0.78 -2.90 8.19
N MET A 129 0.46 -3.68 9.22
CA MET A 129 -0.30 -4.91 9.09
C MET A 129 -1.79 -4.63 9.26
N GLN A 130 -2.61 -5.24 8.40
CA GLN A 130 -4.06 -5.24 8.46
C GLN A 130 -4.55 -6.68 8.38
N LYS A 131 -5.58 -6.98 9.15
CA LYS A 131 -6.23 -8.29 9.15
C LYS A 131 -7.72 -8.09 8.91
N GLY A 132 -8.34 -9.08 8.31
CA GLY A 132 -9.76 -9.01 8.05
C GLY A 132 -10.35 -10.26 7.45
N THR A 133 -11.56 -10.10 6.96
CA THR A 133 -12.34 -11.18 6.35
C THR A 133 -12.94 -10.76 5.02
N ILE A 134 -13.10 -11.73 4.13
CA ILE A 134 -13.75 -11.61 2.83
C ILE A 134 -15.14 -12.22 2.95
N LYS A 135 -16.18 -11.42 2.70
CA LYS A 135 -17.58 -11.82 2.77
C LYS A 135 -18.30 -11.43 1.49
N GLY A 136 -18.41 -12.38 0.55
CA GLY A 136 -18.95 -12.11 -0.78
C GLY A 136 -18.12 -11.05 -1.49
N ASP A 137 -18.76 -9.93 -1.83
CA ASP A 137 -18.13 -8.80 -2.52
C ASP A 137 -17.51 -7.77 -1.58
N SER A 138 -17.49 -8.05 -0.27
CA SER A 138 -16.94 -7.14 0.73
C SER A 138 -15.65 -7.66 1.34
N LEU A 139 -14.72 -6.74 1.57
CA LEU A 139 -13.53 -6.89 2.39
C LEU A 139 -13.76 -6.12 3.69
N ILE A 140 -13.75 -6.82 4.82
CA ILE A 140 -14.01 -6.27 6.15
C ILE A 140 -12.70 -6.32 6.92
N LEU A 141 -12.03 -5.18 7.06
CA LEU A 141 -10.75 -5.06 7.77
C LEU A 141 -10.98 -4.59 9.20
N GLU A 142 -10.17 -5.07 10.14
CA GLU A 142 -10.12 -4.55 11.49
C GLU A 142 -9.64 -3.09 11.46
N ASN A 143 -10.40 -2.18 12.07
CA ASN A 143 -10.01 -0.78 12.13
C ASN A 143 -8.79 -0.63 13.04
N GLN A 144 -7.75 0.01 12.53
CA GLN A 144 -6.47 0.10 13.23
C GLN A 144 -6.47 1.06 14.43
N PHE A 145 -7.43 1.98 14.47
CA PHE A 145 -7.49 3.04 15.48
C PHE A 145 -8.57 2.80 16.53
N ILE A 146 -9.58 1.99 16.22
CA ILE A 146 -10.76 1.79 17.06
C ILE A 146 -11.06 0.29 17.16
N THR A 147 -10.73 -0.29 18.32
CA THR A 147 -11.02 -1.70 18.63
C THR A 147 -12.50 -2.01 18.46
N GLY A 148 -12.82 -3.10 17.77
CA GLY A 148 -14.20 -3.54 17.52
C GLY A 148 -14.92 -2.80 16.39
N LYS A 149 -14.28 -1.79 15.78
CA LYS A 149 -14.76 -1.19 14.53
C LYS A 149 -14.10 -1.91 13.33
N HIS A 150 -14.82 -1.94 12.22
CA HIS A 150 -14.33 -2.47 10.96
C HIS A 150 -14.41 -1.43 9.84
N ASP A 151 -13.40 -1.45 8.97
CA ASP A 151 -13.43 -0.72 7.72
C ASP A 151 -13.96 -1.65 6.63
N VAL A 152 -15.01 -1.22 5.94
CA VAL A 152 -15.68 -2.04 4.93
C VAL A 152 -15.33 -1.52 3.54
N PHE A 153 -14.79 -2.39 2.72
CA PHE A 153 -14.49 -2.13 1.31
C PHE A 153 -15.38 -3.01 0.44
N VAL A 154 -16.01 -2.42 -0.57
CA VAL A 154 -16.91 -3.10 -1.50
C VAL A 154 -16.26 -3.22 -2.86
N LYS A 155 -16.36 -4.41 -3.45
CA LYS A 155 -15.85 -4.73 -4.78
C LYS A 155 -16.48 -3.81 -5.82
N GLN A 156 -15.64 -3.22 -6.67
CA GLN A 156 -16.05 -2.49 -7.87
C GLN A 156 -15.25 -3.03 -9.06
N THR A 157 -15.98 -3.50 -10.08
CA THR A 157 -15.39 -3.96 -11.33
C THR A 157 -14.88 -2.77 -12.14
N LEU A 158 -13.76 -2.96 -12.82
CA LEU A 158 -13.18 -1.95 -13.69
C LEU A 158 -13.42 -2.36 -15.14
N ASP A 159 -13.95 -1.43 -15.94
CA ASP A 159 -14.27 -1.68 -17.35
C ASP A 159 -13.04 -1.69 -18.29
N PHE A 160 -11.83 -1.82 -17.76
CA PHE A 160 -10.60 -1.62 -18.54
C PHE A 160 -9.50 -2.66 -18.25
N VAL A 161 -8.58 -2.80 -19.20
CA VAL A 161 -7.50 -3.79 -19.28
C VAL A 161 -6.73 -3.95 -17.95
N PRO A 162 -6.41 -5.19 -17.52
CA PRO A 162 -5.67 -5.44 -16.28
C PRO A 162 -4.33 -4.69 -16.22
N LEU A 163 -4.01 -4.20 -15.03
CA LEU A 163 -2.73 -3.56 -14.74
C LEU A 163 -1.65 -4.62 -14.58
N SER A 164 -0.45 -4.33 -15.12
CA SER A 164 0.74 -5.16 -14.95
C SER A 164 1.01 -5.41 -13.47
N SER A 165 1.52 -6.62 -13.15
CA SER A 165 1.85 -7.01 -11.79
C SER A 165 3.30 -6.79 -11.37
N ASN A 166 4.07 -6.04 -12.17
CA ASN A 166 5.52 -5.89 -12.05
C ASN A 166 5.95 -4.68 -11.18
N TRP A 167 5.06 -4.22 -10.30
CA TRP A 167 5.37 -3.15 -9.34
C TRP A 167 5.90 -3.65 -8.00
#